data_AF-A0A0N4WRA9-F1
#
_entry.id   AF-A0A0N4WRA9-F1
#
_cell.length_a   1.000
_cell.length_b   1.000
_cell.length_c   1.000
_cell.angle_alpha   90.00
_cell.angle_beta   90.00
_cell.angle_gamma   90.00
#
_symmetry.space_group_name_H-M   'P 1'
#
loop_
_entity.id
_entity.type
_entity.pdbx_description
1 polymer ?
#
loop_
_entity_poly.entity_id
_entity_poly.type
_entity_poly.pdbx_seq_one_letter_code
_entity_poly.pdbx_strand_id
1 'polypeptide(L)'
;LAIGLGGRGRLEDAIHQLRGIHQDALNYKPNLDELERIHQEMQENFVFENRKSRYSMESLRVGWESLITSINRTINELENQILLRDSKGISEEQINEYRASFNHFDKDRQGLDPEQLRACLISIGYNIRPGREASKFHPKKIGDADLHRILSHVDPNRMGRVPFDAFLDFMTLETADSDTVEQMIDSFRILAAGKPFITGEELRRELPPDQAAYCMQRMAPCHDPQAPPGSFDYVTFSRSLYFSQ
;
A
#
# COMPACT_ATOMS: atom_id res chain seq x y z
N LEU A 1 1.23 -24.08 12.57
CA LEU A 1 1.76 -23.24 13.67
C LEU A 1 2.14 -21.91 13.05
N ALA A 2 1.26 -20.92 13.16
CA ALA A 2 1.59 -19.55 12.73
C ALA A 2 2.71 -19.07 13.66
N ILE A 3 3.91 -18.92 13.12
CA ILE A 3 5.01 -18.29 13.87
C ILE A 3 4.57 -16.85 14.09
N GLY A 4 4.09 -16.58 15.31
CA GLY A 4 3.76 -15.25 15.77
C GLY A 4 5.03 -14.42 15.85
N LEU A 5 5.44 -13.87 14.72
CA LEU A 5 6.32 -12.71 14.68
C LEU A 5 5.53 -11.57 15.32
N GLY A 6 5.82 -11.34 16.60
CA GLY A 6 5.22 -10.30 17.40
C GLY A 6 5.29 -8.97 16.66
N GLY A 7 4.12 -8.37 16.43
CA GLY A 7 4.00 -7.11 15.72
C GLY A 7 4.89 -6.05 16.34
N ARG A 8 5.71 -5.40 15.50
CA ARG A 8 6.45 -4.11 15.65
C ARG A 8 7.82 -4.05 14.96
N GLY A 9 8.19 -4.98 14.08
CA GLY A 9 9.41 -4.89 13.27
C GLY A 9 9.13 -4.53 11.80
N ARG A 10 10.11 -3.94 11.10
CA ARG A 10 10.05 -3.73 9.64
C ARG A 10 9.90 -5.07 8.93
N LEU A 11 9.23 -5.12 7.77
CA LEU A 11 9.08 -6.36 7.00
C LEU A 11 10.46 -6.96 6.64
N GLU A 12 11.42 -6.08 6.40
CA GLU A 12 12.83 -6.37 6.15
C GLU A 12 13.49 -7.06 7.34
N ASP A 13 13.24 -6.57 8.57
CA ASP A 13 13.78 -7.17 9.79
C ASP A 13 13.20 -8.58 9.99
N ALA A 14 11.90 -8.75 9.72
CA ALA A 14 11.24 -10.06 9.80
C ALA A 14 11.82 -11.05 8.78
N ILE A 15 12.09 -10.62 7.53
CA ILE A 15 12.77 -11.45 6.53
C ILE A 15 14.20 -11.78 6.98
N HIS A 16 14.94 -10.80 7.52
CA HIS A 16 16.28 -11.03 8.03
C HIS A 16 16.29 -12.07 9.16
N GLN A 17 15.36 -11.98 10.11
CA GLN A 17 15.21 -12.97 11.17
C GLN A 17 14.83 -14.35 10.62
N LEU A 18 13.88 -14.43 9.69
CA LEU A 18 13.47 -15.69 9.06
C LEU A 18 14.61 -16.34 8.26
N ARG A 19 15.43 -15.54 7.57
CA ARG A 19 16.64 -16.02 6.89
C ARG A 19 17.68 -16.53 7.89
N GLY A 20 17.82 -15.88 9.05
CA GLY A 20 18.63 -16.37 10.17
C GLY A 20 18.15 -17.73 10.67
N ILE A 21 16.85 -17.86 10.97
CA ILE A 21 16.23 -19.12 11.39
C ILE A 21 16.38 -20.21 10.32
N HIS A 22 16.25 -19.85 9.03
CA HIS A 22 16.47 -20.77 7.93
C HIS A 22 17.92 -21.29 7.89
N GLN A 23 18.90 -20.40 8.07
CA GLN A 23 20.30 -20.79 8.11
C GLN A 23 20.62 -21.66 9.33
N ASP A 24 20.09 -21.29 10.49
CA ASP A 24 20.23 -22.10 11.71
C ASP A 24 19.61 -23.47 11.53
N ALA A 25 18.41 -23.54 10.95
CA ALA A 25 17.81 -24.80 10.56
C ALA A 25 18.78 -25.58 9.67
N LEU A 26 19.24 -25.06 8.54
CA LEU A 26 20.20 -25.76 7.67
C LEU A 26 21.48 -26.23 8.39
N ASN A 27 21.97 -25.50 9.39
CA ASN A 27 23.13 -25.92 10.19
C ASN A 27 22.87 -27.18 11.03
N TYR A 28 21.61 -27.49 11.36
CA TYR A 28 21.21 -28.75 12.00
C TYR A 28 21.05 -29.92 11.03
N LYS A 29 21.10 -29.69 9.70
CA LYS A 29 20.94 -30.74 8.68
C LYS A 29 21.92 -31.90 8.84
N PRO A 30 23.22 -31.68 9.16
CA PRO A 30 24.16 -32.79 9.39
C PRO A 30 23.76 -33.70 10.56
N ASN A 31 23.09 -33.18 11.58
CA ASN A 31 22.61 -34.02 12.69
C ASN A 31 21.46 -34.93 12.25
N LEU A 32 20.59 -34.43 11.35
CA LEU A 32 19.54 -35.23 10.74
C LEU A 32 20.13 -36.33 9.86
N ASP A 33 21.20 -36.01 9.11
CA ASP A 33 21.91 -36.96 8.24
C ASP A 33 22.63 -38.06 9.05
N GLU A 34 23.21 -37.72 10.20
CA GLU A 34 23.78 -38.72 11.10
C GLU A 34 22.71 -39.64 11.70
N LEU A 35 21.54 -39.09 12.07
CA LEU A 35 20.41 -39.90 12.52
C LEU A 35 19.90 -40.84 11.42
N GLU A 36 19.90 -40.40 10.15
CA GLU A 36 19.57 -41.24 9.00
C GLU A 36 20.56 -42.40 8.86
N ARG A 37 21.86 -42.11 8.99
CA ARG A 37 22.93 -43.12 8.93
C ARG A 37 22.76 -44.17 10.04
N ILE A 38 22.52 -43.72 11.28
CA ILE A 38 22.26 -44.62 12.42
C ILE A 38 20.99 -45.43 12.17
N HIS A 39 19.92 -44.82 11.65
CA HIS A 39 18.68 -45.52 11.33
C HIS A 39 18.90 -46.61 10.28
N GLN A 40 19.70 -46.34 9.25
CA GLN A 40 20.05 -47.31 8.23
C GLN A 40 20.86 -48.48 8.82
N GLU A 41 21.88 -48.21 9.65
CA GLU A 41 22.64 -49.27 10.33
C GLU A 41 21.73 -50.13 11.22
N MET A 42 20.76 -49.54 11.92
CA MET A 42 19.78 -50.28 12.71
C MET A 42 18.93 -51.21 11.84
N GLN A 43 18.46 -50.73 10.69
CA GLN A 43 17.66 -51.54 9.74
C GLN A 43 18.48 -52.71 9.17
N GLU A 44 19.74 -52.47 8.79
CA GLU A 44 20.65 -53.50 8.28
C GLU A 44 20.93 -54.61 9.31
N ASN A 45 20.89 -54.26 10.60
CA ASN A 45 21.01 -55.19 11.72
C ASN A 45 19.66 -55.76 12.20
N PHE A 46 18.58 -55.55 11.45
CA PHE A 46 17.21 -56.03 11.76
C PHE A 46 16.64 -55.48 13.09
N VAL A 47 17.07 -54.28 13.51
CA VAL A 47 16.55 -53.59 14.69
C VAL A 47 15.52 -52.53 14.27
N PHE A 48 14.24 -52.83 14.47
CA PHE A 48 13.13 -51.97 14.04
C PHE A 48 12.49 -51.15 15.15
N GLU A 49 12.72 -51.50 16.43
CA GLU A 49 12.13 -50.82 17.58
C GLU A 49 13.18 -50.10 18.43
N ASN A 50 13.02 -48.79 18.58
CA ASN A 50 13.74 -48.01 19.57
C ASN A 50 12.78 -47.51 20.67
N ARG A 51 12.58 -48.30 21.72
CA ARG A 51 11.70 -47.96 22.85
C ARG A 51 12.13 -46.72 23.63
N LYS A 52 13.35 -46.21 23.42
CA LYS A 52 13.86 -45.02 24.09
C LYS A 52 13.51 -43.71 23.36
N SER A 53 13.12 -43.77 22.08
CA SER A 53 12.68 -42.61 21.32
C SER A 53 11.17 -42.63 21.09
N ARG A 54 10.52 -41.48 21.24
CA ARG A 54 9.11 -41.29 20.86
C ARG A 54 8.94 -40.89 19.39
N TYR A 55 10.03 -40.51 18.72
CA TYR A 55 10.03 -40.06 17.33
C TYR A 55 10.65 -41.12 16.44
N SER A 56 9.98 -41.44 15.34
CA SER A 56 10.54 -42.24 14.24
C SER A 56 11.36 -41.36 13.30
N MET A 57 12.26 -41.99 12.53
CA MET A 57 13.04 -41.26 11.53
C MET A 57 12.14 -40.57 10.50
N GLU A 58 11.03 -41.22 10.11
CA GLU A 58 10.01 -40.66 9.23
C GLU A 58 9.39 -39.37 9.80
N SER A 59 9.02 -39.37 11.09
CA SER A 59 8.47 -38.17 11.74
C SER A 59 9.47 -37.00 11.76
N LEU A 60 10.76 -37.30 11.95
CA LEU A 60 11.81 -36.28 11.92
C LEU A 60 11.99 -35.70 10.51
N ARG A 61 11.98 -36.55 9.48
CA ARG A 61 12.08 -36.13 8.07
C ARG A 61 10.94 -35.21 7.66
N VAL A 62 9.70 -35.65 7.90
CA VAL A 62 8.50 -34.86 7.57
C VAL A 62 8.48 -33.55 8.35
N GLY A 63 8.83 -33.58 9.64
CA GLY A 63 8.91 -32.39 10.48
C GLY A 63 9.92 -31.36 9.96
N TRP A 64 11.09 -31.84 9.51
CA TRP A 64 12.12 -31.00 8.92
C TRP A 64 11.69 -30.37 7.60
N GLU A 65 11.20 -31.17 6.65
CA GLU A 65 10.76 -30.66 5.35
C GLU A 65 9.61 -29.66 5.48
N SER A 66 8.68 -29.94 6.39
CA SER A 66 7.57 -29.04 6.72
C SER A 66 8.08 -27.71 7.30
N LEU A 67 9.08 -27.75 8.18
CA LEU A 67 9.71 -26.53 8.73
C LEU A 67 10.35 -25.67 7.64
N ILE A 68 11.19 -26.27 6.78
CA ILE A 68 11.87 -25.55 5.69
C ILE A 68 10.86 -24.96 4.71
N THR A 69 9.85 -25.75 4.33
CA THR A 69 8.77 -25.29 3.44
C THR A 69 8.00 -24.13 4.06
N SER A 70 7.68 -24.21 5.35
CA SER A 70 6.97 -23.14 6.07
C SER A 70 7.79 -21.85 6.12
N ILE A 71 9.10 -21.93 6.38
CA ILE A 71 9.97 -20.75 6.43
C ILE A 71 10.03 -20.09 5.05
N ASN A 72 10.32 -20.87 4.00
CA ASN A 72 10.41 -20.35 2.63
C ASN A 72 9.09 -19.72 2.16
N ARG A 73 7.96 -20.36 2.47
CA ARG A 73 6.64 -19.79 2.17
C ARG A 73 6.44 -18.44 2.85
N THR A 74 6.78 -18.34 4.14
CA THR A 74 6.63 -17.09 4.90
C THR A 74 7.55 -15.99 4.35
N ILE A 75 8.79 -16.33 3.98
CA ILE A 75 9.71 -15.39 3.33
C ILE A 75 9.11 -14.87 2.02
N ASN A 76 8.65 -15.75 1.14
CA ASN A 76 8.04 -15.36 -0.14
C ASN A 76 6.79 -14.48 0.06
N GLU A 77 5.96 -14.79 1.07
CA GLU A 77 4.78 -13.99 1.41
C GLU A 77 5.19 -12.56 1.85
N LEU A 78 6.24 -12.42 2.65
CA LEU A 78 6.76 -11.10 3.07
C LEU A 78 7.45 -10.36 1.92
N GLU A 79 8.23 -11.05 1.08
CA GLU A 79 8.87 -10.45 -0.11
C GLU A 79 7.82 -9.92 -1.09
N ASN A 80 6.73 -10.67 -1.31
CA ASN A 80 5.60 -10.19 -2.11
C ASN A 80 4.92 -8.96 -1.49
N GLN A 81 4.81 -8.88 -0.16
CA GLN A 81 4.28 -7.68 0.51
C GLN A 81 5.21 -6.47 0.32
N ILE A 82 6.53 -6.66 0.36
CA ILE A 82 7.51 -5.59 0.08
C ILE A 82 7.39 -5.15 -1.38
N LEU A 83 7.32 -6.08 -2.33
CA LEU A 83 7.16 -5.75 -3.75
C LEU A 83 5.86 -4.97 -3.99
N LEU A 84 4.75 -5.38 -3.36
CA LEU A 84 3.49 -4.66 -3.46
C LEU A 84 3.57 -3.27 -2.82
N ARG A 85 4.25 -3.12 -1.68
CA ARG A 85 4.53 -1.79 -1.09
C ARG A 85 5.31 -0.92 -2.07
N ASP A 86 6.45 -1.41 -2.56
CA ASP A 86 7.36 -0.63 -3.40
C ASP A 86 6.70 -0.28 -4.74
N SER A 87 5.86 -1.18 -5.29
CA SER A 87 5.08 -0.92 -6.51
C SER A 87 4.04 0.18 -6.35
N LYS A 88 3.57 0.42 -5.12
CA LYS A 88 2.55 1.42 -4.79
C LYS A 88 3.15 2.80 -4.51
N GLY A 89 4.47 2.95 -4.53
CA GLY A 89 5.15 4.23 -4.33
C GLY A 89 5.01 4.83 -2.91
N ILE A 90 4.52 4.06 -1.93
CA ILE A 90 4.31 4.56 -0.56
C ILE A 90 5.45 4.14 0.37
N SER A 91 5.92 5.09 1.19
CA SER A 91 6.97 4.84 2.18
C SER A 91 6.52 3.92 3.33
N GLU A 92 7.45 3.19 3.93
CA GLU A 92 7.15 2.32 5.07
C GLU A 92 6.57 3.09 6.26
N GLU A 93 7.06 4.31 6.48
CA GLU A 93 6.60 5.22 7.52
C GLU A 93 5.12 5.57 7.32
N GLN A 94 4.73 5.88 6.09
CA GLN A 94 3.36 6.22 5.75
C GLN A 94 2.42 5.00 5.84
N ILE A 95 2.87 3.80 5.46
CA ILE A 95 2.11 2.56 5.72
C ILE A 95 1.93 2.34 7.22
N ASN A 96 2.97 2.58 8.01
CA ASN A 96 2.90 2.42 9.45
C ASN A 96 1.98 3.47 10.10
N GLU A 97 1.95 4.70 9.60
CA GLU A 97 0.96 5.72 9.99
C GLU A 97 -0.47 5.30 9.66
N TYR A 98 -0.70 4.82 8.43
CA TYR A 98 -2.00 4.29 8.00
C TYR A 98 -2.43 3.11 8.87
N ARG A 99 -1.53 2.18 9.16
CA ARG A 99 -1.79 1.02 10.03
C ARG A 99 -2.05 1.44 11.47
N ALA A 100 -1.32 2.42 11.99
CA ALA A 100 -1.52 2.95 13.33
C ALA A 100 -2.88 3.64 13.46
N SER A 101 -3.26 4.47 12.48
CA SER A 101 -4.59 5.10 12.44
C SER A 101 -5.69 4.05 12.28
N PHE A 102 -5.55 3.10 11.35
CA PHE A 102 -6.53 2.03 11.16
C PHE A 102 -6.77 1.22 12.43
N ASN A 103 -5.69 0.77 13.10
CA ASN A 103 -5.79 0.02 14.36
C ASN A 103 -6.35 0.85 15.53
N HIS A 104 -6.23 2.17 15.48
CA HIS A 104 -6.83 3.04 16.50
C HIS A 104 -8.37 3.00 16.43
N PHE A 105 -8.92 2.88 15.22
CA PHE A 105 -10.36 2.83 14.98
C PHE A 105 -10.92 1.40 14.96
N ASP A 106 -10.18 0.41 14.44
CA ASP A 106 -10.57 -1.01 14.42
C ASP A 106 -10.23 -1.73 15.74
N LYS A 107 -10.92 -1.34 16.82
CA LYS A 107 -10.71 -1.94 18.16
C LYS A 107 -11.07 -3.43 18.20
N ASP A 108 -12.03 -3.83 17.39
CA ASP A 108 -12.61 -5.17 17.39
C ASP A 108 -11.85 -6.15 16.46
N ARG A 109 -10.91 -5.63 15.67
CA ARG A 109 -10.14 -6.36 14.64
C ARG A 109 -11.02 -7.08 13.62
N GLN A 110 -12.16 -6.48 13.29
CA GLN A 110 -13.11 -7.00 12.30
C GLN A 110 -13.09 -6.18 11.02
N GLY A 111 -12.21 -5.18 10.91
CA GLY A 111 -12.23 -4.17 9.85
C GLY A 111 -13.09 -2.96 10.22
N LEU A 112 -12.85 -1.84 9.53
CA LEU A 112 -13.52 -0.58 9.81
C LEU A 112 -14.95 -0.60 9.28
N ASP A 113 -15.92 -0.22 10.11
CA ASP A 113 -17.24 0.15 9.63
C ASP A 113 -17.22 1.51 8.89
N PRO A 114 -18.30 1.90 8.18
CA PRO A 114 -18.34 3.15 7.45
C PRO A 114 -18.04 4.42 8.27
N GLU A 115 -18.43 4.45 9.55
CA GLU A 115 -18.20 5.60 10.43
C GLU A 115 -16.74 5.65 10.90
N GLN A 116 -16.19 4.48 11.27
CA GLN A 116 -14.79 4.29 11.63
C GLN A 116 -13.85 4.58 10.45
N LEU A 117 -14.21 4.17 9.23
CA LEU A 117 -13.47 4.48 8.01
C LEU A 117 -13.41 5.99 7.78
N ARG A 118 -14.53 6.69 7.95
CA ARG A 118 -14.59 8.15 7.82
C ARG A 118 -13.66 8.83 8.83
N ALA A 119 -13.69 8.39 10.09
CA ALA A 119 -12.83 8.93 11.12
C ALA A 119 -11.33 8.66 10.85
N CYS A 120 -11.02 7.46 10.35
CA CYS A 120 -9.66 7.08 9.95
C CYS A 120 -9.13 7.95 8.80
N LEU A 121 -9.92 8.12 7.74
CA LEU A 121 -9.59 8.98 6.59
C LEU A 121 -9.34 10.43 7.02
N ILE A 122 -10.15 10.98 7.93
CA ILE A 122 -9.93 12.32 8.47
C ILE A 122 -8.64 12.37 9.31
N SER A 123 -8.39 11.35 10.13
CA SER A 123 -7.21 11.28 11.01
C SER A 123 -5.88 11.24 10.26
N ILE A 124 -5.85 10.64 9.08
CA ILE A 124 -4.65 10.58 8.21
C ILE A 124 -4.56 11.79 7.27
N GLY A 125 -5.49 12.75 7.37
CA GLY A 125 -5.49 13.97 6.56
C GLY A 125 -6.12 13.84 5.18
N TYR A 126 -6.82 12.75 4.87
CA TYR A 126 -7.53 12.60 3.61
C TYR A 126 -8.73 13.57 3.56
N ASN A 127 -8.67 14.51 2.61
CA ASN A 127 -9.61 15.61 2.54
C ASN A 127 -10.87 15.19 1.78
N ILE A 128 -11.84 14.63 2.49
CA ILE A 128 -13.19 14.36 1.96
C ILE A 128 -13.76 15.72 1.52
N ARG A 129 -13.93 15.94 0.22
CA ARG A 129 -14.31 17.25 -0.30
C ARG A 129 -15.71 17.57 0.24
N PRO A 130 -15.91 18.70 0.93
CA PRO A 130 -17.25 19.19 1.13
C PRO A 130 -17.76 19.57 -0.26
N GLY A 131 -18.62 18.73 -0.84
CA GLY A 131 -19.30 19.01 -2.10
C GLY A 131 -19.76 20.47 -2.13
N ARG A 132 -19.39 21.18 -3.20
CA ARG A 132 -19.89 22.54 -3.45
C ARG A 132 -21.42 22.48 -3.38
N GLU A 133 -21.99 23.42 -2.64
CA GLU A 133 -23.38 23.49 -2.19
C GLU A 133 -23.68 22.75 -0.88
N ALA A 134 -23.11 23.28 0.20
CA ALA A 134 -23.76 23.28 1.51
C ALA A 134 -25.14 23.96 1.42
N SER A 135 -26.17 23.22 1.03
CA SER A 135 -27.54 23.63 1.30
C SER A 135 -27.68 23.80 2.81
N LYS A 136 -27.93 25.03 3.25
CA LYS A 136 -28.05 25.47 4.66
C LYS A 136 -29.02 24.64 5.52
N PHE A 137 -29.73 23.69 4.93
CA PHE A 137 -30.75 22.88 5.57
C PHE A 137 -30.30 21.46 5.98
N HIS A 138 -29.19 20.90 5.46
CA HIS A 138 -28.74 19.54 5.82
C HIS A 138 -27.20 19.36 5.75
N PRO A 139 -26.45 19.79 6.79
CA PRO A 139 -24.98 19.66 6.82
C PRO A 139 -24.46 18.21 6.86
N LYS A 140 -25.32 17.23 7.17
CA LYS A 140 -24.93 15.83 7.39
C LYS A 140 -24.76 14.99 6.11
N LYS A 141 -25.31 15.43 4.96
CA LYS A 141 -25.43 14.58 3.75
C LYS A 141 -24.33 14.72 2.70
N ILE A 142 -23.42 15.69 2.84
CA ILE A 142 -22.49 16.06 1.75
C ILE A 142 -21.20 15.25 1.78
N GLY A 143 -20.63 15.00 2.97
CA GLY A 143 -19.48 14.08 3.07
C GLY A 143 -19.86 12.61 2.94
N ASP A 144 -21.15 12.30 2.79
CA ASP A 144 -21.65 10.93 2.60
C ASP A 144 -21.50 10.49 1.14
N ALA A 145 -21.49 11.41 0.17
CA ALA A 145 -21.34 11.08 -1.25
C ALA A 145 -19.91 10.61 -1.58
N ASP A 146 -18.90 11.35 -1.11
CA ASP A 146 -17.49 10.94 -1.22
C ASP A 146 -17.24 9.65 -0.44
N LEU A 147 -17.77 9.54 0.79
CA LEU A 147 -17.67 8.29 1.54
C LEU A 147 -18.37 7.13 0.81
N HIS A 148 -19.50 7.36 0.14
CA HIS A 148 -20.15 6.33 -0.69
C HIS A 148 -19.29 5.90 -1.86
N ARG A 149 -18.61 6.84 -2.54
CA ARG A 149 -17.66 6.53 -3.61
C ARG A 149 -16.53 5.66 -3.07
N ILE A 150 -15.94 6.05 -1.94
CA ILE A 150 -14.87 5.28 -1.30
C ILE A 150 -15.35 3.89 -0.93
N LEU A 151 -16.50 3.77 -0.24
CA LEU A 151 -17.11 2.49 0.13
C LEU A 151 -17.41 1.61 -1.08
N SER A 152 -17.83 2.18 -2.20
CA SER A 152 -18.06 1.41 -3.43
C SER A 152 -16.77 0.79 -4.00
N HIS A 153 -15.62 1.41 -3.71
CA HIS A 153 -14.31 0.92 -4.10
C HIS A 153 -13.74 -0.09 -3.08
N VAL A 154 -13.84 0.22 -1.78
CA VAL A 154 -13.22 -0.58 -0.71
C VAL A 154 -14.10 -1.71 -0.16
N ASP A 155 -15.41 -1.65 -0.39
CA ASP A 155 -16.39 -2.66 0.01
C ASP A 155 -17.45 -2.91 -1.09
N PRO A 156 -17.04 -3.44 -2.26
CA PRO A 156 -17.96 -3.71 -3.37
C PRO A 156 -19.03 -4.74 -3.01
N ASN A 157 -18.73 -5.65 -2.08
CA ASN A 157 -19.64 -6.70 -1.62
C ASN A 157 -20.61 -6.23 -0.51
N ARG A 158 -20.48 -4.97 -0.04
CA ARG A 158 -21.28 -4.40 1.05
C ARG A 158 -21.27 -5.27 2.31
N MET A 159 -20.11 -5.80 2.66
CA MET A 159 -19.91 -6.54 3.90
C MET A 159 -20.06 -5.63 5.13
N GLY A 160 -19.98 -4.31 4.96
CA GLY A 160 -20.08 -3.31 6.03
C GLY A 160 -18.85 -3.27 6.93
N ARG A 161 -17.77 -3.93 6.51
CA ARG A 161 -16.48 -4.01 7.18
C ARG A 161 -15.38 -3.93 6.14
N VAL A 162 -14.57 -2.89 6.22
CA VAL A 162 -13.46 -2.63 5.30
C VAL A 162 -12.18 -3.20 5.89
N PRO A 163 -11.54 -4.19 5.26
CA PRO A 163 -10.26 -4.71 5.72
C PRO A 163 -9.13 -3.71 5.45
N PHE A 164 -8.03 -3.83 6.19
CA PHE A 164 -6.86 -2.94 6.05
C PHE A 164 -6.30 -2.93 4.62
N ASP A 165 -6.27 -4.08 3.96
CA ASP A 165 -5.71 -4.19 2.60
C ASP A 165 -6.53 -3.38 1.59
N ALA A 166 -7.87 -3.44 1.65
CA ALA A 166 -8.75 -2.66 0.77
C ALA A 166 -8.65 -1.15 1.05
N PHE A 167 -8.51 -0.77 2.32
CA PHE A 167 -8.25 0.61 2.71
C PHE A 167 -6.89 1.11 2.18
N LEU A 168 -5.84 0.31 2.32
CA LEU A 168 -4.50 0.64 1.85
C LEU A 168 -4.46 0.75 0.33
N ASP A 169 -5.10 -0.19 -0.39
CA ASP A 169 -5.24 -0.14 -1.85
C ASP A 169 -5.83 1.20 -2.30
N PHE A 170 -6.94 1.63 -1.69
CA PHE A 170 -7.57 2.91 -1.98
C PHE A 170 -6.63 4.10 -1.71
N MET A 171 -5.99 4.14 -0.54
CA MET A 171 -5.07 5.22 -0.19
C MET A 171 -3.89 5.29 -1.17
N THR A 172 -3.40 4.14 -1.63
CA THR A 172 -2.28 4.06 -2.57
C THR A 172 -2.66 4.47 -3.98
N LEU A 173 -3.85 4.11 -4.44
CA LEU A 173 -4.38 4.53 -5.73
C LEU A 173 -4.54 6.06 -5.77
N GLU A 174 -5.16 6.64 -4.74
CA GLU A 174 -5.45 8.08 -4.75
C GLU A 174 -4.19 8.94 -4.50
N THR A 175 -3.19 8.42 -3.77
CA THR A 175 -1.89 9.10 -3.59
C THR A 175 -1.09 9.08 -4.89
N ALA A 176 -1.05 7.95 -5.60
CA ALA A 176 -0.38 7.86 -6.90
C ALA A 176 -0.98 8.84 -7.93
N ASP A 177 -2.30 8.99 -7.95
CA ASP A 177 -2.96 9.98 -8.82
C ASP A 177 -2.67 11.43 -8.37
N SER A 178 -2.63 11.69 -7.05
CA SER A 178 -2.34 13.02 -6.51
C SER A 178 -0.90 13.49 -6.81
N ASP A 179 0.09 12.60 -6.69
CA ASP A 179 1.50 12.91 -7.00
C ASP A 179 1.68 13.32 -8.47
N THR A 180 0.95 12.71 -9.39
CA THR A 180 1.04 13.09 -10.82
C THR A 180 0.43 14.46 -11.10
N VAL A 181 -0.65 14.85 -10.40
CA VAL A 181 -1.26 16.18 -10.50
C VAL A 181 -0.32 17.26 -9.95
N GLU A 182 0.24 17.04 -8.76
CA GLU A 182 1.16 18.01 -8.14
C GLU A 182 2.46 18.16 -8.94
N GLN A 183 3.02 17.06 -9.45
CA GLN A 183 4.16 17.10 -10.37
C GLN A 183 3.84 17.87 -11.66
N MET A 184 2.64 17.71 -12.22
CA MET A 184 2.20 18.47 -13.39
C MET A 184 2.08 19.97 -13.07
N ILE A 185 1.49 20.32 -11.92
CA ILE A 185 1.38 21.70 -11.45
C ILE A 185 2.77 22.32 -11.25
N ASP A 186 3.69 21.60 -10.63
CA ASP A 186 5.06 22.07 -10.41
C ASP A 186 5.83 22.21 -11.72
N SER A 187 5.62 21.31 -12.69
CA SER A 187 6.17 21.43 -14.03
C SER A 187 5.71 22.73 -14.70
N PHE A 188 4.40 23.01 -14.69
CA PHE A 188 3.88 24.28 -15.22
C PHE A 188 4.35 25.50 -14.43
N ARG A 189 4.52 25.38 -13.10
CA ARG A 189 5.09 26.46 -12.28
C ARG A 189 6.52 26.79 -12.70
N ILE A 190 7.33 25.78 -13.02
CA ILE A 190 8.69 25.98 -13.55
C ILE A 190 8.64 26.70 -14.91
N LEU A 191 7.76 26.27 -15.82
CA LEU A 191 7.57 26.92 -17.13
C LEU A 191 7.11 28.38 -16.99
N ALA A 192 6.28 28.66 -15.99
CA ALA A 192 5.80 29.99 -15.65
C ALA A 192 6.80 30.81 -14.82
N ALA A 193 8.04 30.35 -14.65
CA ALA A 193 9.07 31.01 -13.84
C ALA A 193 8.59 31.35 -12.41
N GLY A 194 7.82 30.44 -11.80
CA GLY A 194 7.30 30.60 -10.43
C GLY A 194 6.02 31.42 -10.32
N LYS A 195 5.47 31.95 -11.42
CA LYS A 195 4.21 32.70 -11.40
C LYS A 195 3.00 31.79 -11.21
N PRO A 196 1.93 32.25 -10.54
CA PRO A 196 0.70 31.47 -10.36
C PRO A 196 -0.16 31.37 -11.64
N PHE A 197 0.32 31.91 -12.76
CA PHE A 197 -0.32 31.90 -14.07
C PHE A 197 0.73 31.66 -15.15
N ILE A 198 0.31 31.14 -16.30
CA ILE A 198 1.17 30.96 -17.47
C ILE A 198 0.60 31.69 -18.68
N THR A 199 1.45 32.30 -19.50
CA THR A 199 1.03 33.00 -20.71
C THR A 199 1.07 32.08 -21.94
N GLY A 200 0.29 32.41 -22.97
CA GLY A 200 0.32 31.68 -24.24
C GLY A 200 1.68 31.71 -24.95
N GLU A 201 2.48 32.76 -24.72
CA GLU A 201 3.85 32.85 -25.26
C GLU A 201 4.79 31.87 -24.56
N GLU A 202 4.71 31.77 -23.23
CA GLU A 202 5.49 30.81 -22.44
C GLU A 202 5.16 29.37 -22.81
N LEU A 203 3.87 29.05 -22.96
CA LEU A 203 3.46 27.73 -23.43
C LEU A 203 4.04 27.39 -24.81
N ARG A 204 4.00 28.32 -25.77
CA ARG A 204 4.56 28.08 -27.12
C ARG A 204 6.08 28.04 -27.17
N ARG A 205 6.76 28.71 -26.23
CA ARG A 205 8.22 28.74 -26.15
C ARG A 205 8.78 27.45 -25.56
N GLU A 206 8.11 26.93 -24.53
CA GLU A 206 8.63 25.80 -23.75
C GLU A 206 8.04 24.45 -24.19
N LEU A 207 6.85 24.42 -24.80
CA LEU A 207 6.19 23.18 -25.25
C LEU A 207 6.17 23.07 -26.78
N PRO A 208 6.12 21.83 -27.32
CA PRO A 208 5.86 21.59 -28.74
C PRO A 208 4.57 22.28 -29.21
N PRO A 209 4.49 22.72 -30.48
CA PRO A 209 3.37 23.52 -31.00
C PRO A 209 1.99 22.89 -30.74
N ASP A 210 1.89 21.57 -30.92
CA ASP A 210 0.64 20.83 -30.74
C ASP A 210 0.19 20.78 -29.27
N GLN A 211 1.15 20.64 -28.35
CA GLN A 211 0.88 20.62 -26.91
C GLN A 211 0.53 22.01 -26.39
N ALA A 212 1.24 23.05 -26.85
CA ALA A 212 0.94 24.43 -26.52
C ALA A 212 -0.48 24.81 -26.98
N ALA A 213 -0.85 24.45 -28.22
CA ALA A 213 -2.19 24.67 -28.74
C ALA A 213 -3.27 23.94 -27.92
N TYR A 214 -3.01 22.69 -27.54
CA TYR A 214 -3.91 21.91 -26.69
C TYR A 214 -4.12 22.54 -25.30
N CYS A 215 -3.03 22.92 -24.62
CA CYS A 215 -3.10 23.60 -23.33
C CYS A 215 -3.87 24.92 -23.42
N MET A 216 -3.57 25.76 -24.42
CA MET A 216 -4.27 27.04 -24.64
C MET A 216 -5.77 26.87 -24.94
N GLN A 217 -6.19 25.78 -25.58
CA GLN A 217 -7.60 25.52 -25.89
C GLN A 217 -8.39 25.02 -24.68
N ARG A 218 -7.74 24.26 -23.79
CA ARG A 218 -8.39 23.61 -22.65
C ARG A 218 -8.23 24.34 -21.32
N MET A 219 -7.19 25.17 -21.17
CA MET A 219 -6.99 25.96 -19.97
C MET A 219 -8.00 27.11 -19.89
N ALA A 220 -8.55 27.32 -18.70
CA ALA A 220 -9.35 28.50 -18.43
C ALA A 220 -8.46 29.74 -18.33
N PRO A 221 -8.97 30.93 -18.72
CA PRO A 221 -8.26 32.18 -18.50
C PRO A 221 -8.05 32.42 -16.99
N CYS A 222 -6.87 32.92 -16.62
CA CYS A 222 -6.56 33.25 -15.25
C CYS A 222 -7.35 34.51 -14.80
N HIS A 223 -7.91 34.48 -13.60
CA HIS A 223 -8.65 35.59 -13.00
C HIS A 223 -7.82 36.37 -11.95
N ASP A 224 -6.51 36.17 -11.90
CA ASP A 224 -5.63 36.86 -10.96
C ASP A 224 -5.51 38.36 -11.32
N PRO A 225 -5.68 39.29 -10.36
CA PRO A 225 -5.54 40.73 -10.59
C PRO A 225 -4.19 41.17 -11.15
N GLN A 226 -3.13 40.38 -10.95
CA GLN A 226 -1.78 40.64 -11.46
C GLN A 226 -1.49 39.96 -12.81
N ALA A 227 -2.41 39.14 -13.32
CA ALA A 227 -2.20 38.41 -14.57
C ALA A 227 -2.48 39.31 -15.80
N PRO A 228 -1.55 39.37 -16.77
CA PRO A 228 -1.79 40.09 -18.02
C PRO A 228 -2.91 39.42 -18.85
N PRO A 229 -3.58 40.18 -19.75
CA PRO A 229 -4.60 39.63 -20.64
C PRO A 229 -4.05 38.45 -21.47
N GLY A 230 -4.78 37.33 -21.49
CA GLY A 230 -4.33 36.10 -22.19
C GLY A 230 -3.47 35.16 -21.34
N SER A 231 -3.49 35.32 -20.02
CA SER A 231 -2.91 34.36 -19.07
C SER A 231 -3.88 33.21 -18.78
N PHE A 232 -3.32 32.05 -18.46
CA PHE A 232 -4.04 30.79 -18.25
C PHE A 232 -3.79 30.25 -16.84
N ASP A 233 -4.82 29.60 -16.28
CA ASP A 233 -4.75 28.88 -15.00
C ASP A 233 -4.39 27.42 -15.22
N TYR A 234 -3.09 27.11 -15.04
CA TYR A 234 -2.57 25.77 -15.17
C TYR A 234 -2.89 24.88 -13.95
N VAL A 235 -3.24 25.45 -12.79
CA VAL A 235 -3.56 24.69 -11.56
C VAL A 235 -4.92 24.04 -11.70
N THR A 236 -5.92 24.82 -12.12
CA THR A 236 -7.28 24.32 -12.36
C THR A 236 -7.30 23.32 -13.52
N PHE A 237 -6.51 23.56 -14.56
CA PHE A 237 -6.35 22.63 -15.70
C PHE A 237 -5.69 21.30 -15.30
N SER A 238 -4.58 21.34 -14.56
CA SER A 238 -3.89 20.12 -14.12
C SER A 238 -4.80 19.29 -13.23
N ARG A 239 -5.62 19.91 -12.38
CA ARG A 239 -6.63 19.19 -11.59
C ARG A 239 -7.75 18.62 -12.46
N SER A 240 -8.27 19.39 -13.42
CA SER A 240 -9.42 18.95 -14.22
C SER A 240 -9.12 17.78 -15.15
N LEU A 241 -7.89 17.65 -15.65
CA LEU A 241 -7.48 16.50 -16.48
C LEU A 241 -7.58 15.16 -15.77
N TYR A 242 -7.35 15.12 -14.46
CA TYR A 242 -7.37 13.89 -13.67
C TYR A 242 -8.74 13.62 -13.04
N PHE A 243 -9.54 14.66 -12.76
CA PHE A 243 -10.92 14.48 -12.29
C PHE A 243 -11.94 14.24 -13.42
N SER A 244 -11.52 14.21 -14.70
CA SER A 244 -12.39 13.95 -15.84
C SER A 244 -12.28 12.53 -16.44
N GLN A 245 -11.61 11.59 -15.77
CA GLN A 245 -11.61 10.17 -16.12
C GLN A 245 -12.37 9.35 -15.08
#